data_AF-A0A9D4L638-F1
#
_entry.id   AF-A0A9D4L638-F1
#
_cell.length_a   1.000
_cell.length_b   1.000
_cell.length_c   1.000
_cell.angle_alpha   90.00
_cell.angle_beta   90.00
_cell.angle_gamma   90.00
#
_symmetry.space_group_name_H-M   'P 1'
#
loop_
_entity.id
_entity.type
_entity.pdbx_description
1 polymer ?
#
loop_
_entity_poly.entity_id
_entity_poly.type
_entity_poly.pdbx_seq_one_letter_code
_entity_poly.pdbx_strand_id
1 'polypeptide(L)'
;MGSSHVFYSGTSTEMVHWPEPVVKDNIDLDIKAEKLSNINQGDTLEEGTYLIPYRATDSAGYSHTMLSECNVTIQVQCKIVCSTIV
;
A
#
# COMPACT_ATOMS: atom_id res chain seq x y z
N MET A 1 14.80 22.04 35.69
CA MET A 1 13.83 20.93 35.83
C MET A 1 13.32 20.64 34.44
N GLY A 2 13.73 19.49 33.90
CA GLY A 2 13.69 19.21 32.45
C GLY A 2 12.27 19.08 31.90
N SER A 3 11.98 19.85 30.85
CA SER A 3 10.83 19.59 29.99
C SER A 3 11.15 18.34 29.18
N SER A 4 10.68 17.19 29.65
CA SER A 4 10.76 15.94 28.91
C SER A 4 9.85 16.07 27.69
N HIS A 5 10.45 16.38 26.54
CA HIS A 5 9.79 16.23 25.25
C HIS A 5 9.64 14.73 25.01
N VAL A 6 8.42 14.22 25.19
CA VAL A 6 8.11 12.83 24.87
C VAL A 6 8.07 12.72 23.35
N PHE A 7 9.16 12.22 22.76
CA PHE A 7 9.15 11.76 21.38
C PHE A 7 8.38 10.44 21.34
N TYR A 8 7.17 10.45 20.81
CA TYR A 8 6.49 9.21 20.47
C TYR A 8 7.22 8.58 19.29
N SER A 9 8.14 7.65 19.55
CA SER A 9 8.63 6.73 18.52
C SER A 9 7.59 5.63 18.31
N GLY A 10 6.43 6.02 17.77
CA GLY A 10 5.46 5.06 17.28
C GLY A 10 5.88 4.62 15.89
N THR A 11 5.91 3.30 15.64
CA THR A 11 5.76 2.82 14.27
C THR A 11 4.39 3.30 13.82
N SER A 12 4.36 4.22 12.87
CA SER A 12 3.09 4.65 12.31
C SER A 12 2.74 3.67 11.22
N THR A 13 1.50 3.18 11.26
CA THR A 13 0.95 2.26 10.28
C THR A 13 -0.34 2.84 9.72
N GLU A 14 -0.67 2.50 8.47
CA GLU A 14 -1.87 2.94 7.79
C GLU A 14 -2.45 1.78 6.96
N MET A 15 -3.76 1.81 6.73
CA MET A 15 -4.43 0.80 5.91
C MET A 15 -4.12 1.03 4.42
N VAL A 16 -3.70 -0.02 3.73
CA VAL A 16 -3.30 0.07 2.32
C VAL A 16 -4.43 -0.19 1.34
N HIS A 17 -4.47 0.62 0.28
CA HIS A 17 -5.40 0.51 -0.83
C HIS A 17 -4.70 0.91 -2.14
N TRP A 18 -4.81 0.08 -3.18
CA TRP A 18 -4.27 0.36 -4.52
C TRP A 18 -5.25 -0.05 -5.63
N PRO A 19 -5.20 0.54 -6.83
CA PRO A 19 -6.01 0.06 -7.94
C PRO A 19 -5.51 -1.30 -8.43
N GLU A 20 -6.42 -2.27 -8.57
CA GLU A 20 -6.09 -3.56 -9.21
C GLU A 20 -5.81 -3.37 -10.70
N PRO A 21 -4.87 -4.14 -11.29
CA PRO A 21 -4.52 -4.02 -12.69
C PRO A 21 -5.66 -4.50 -13.60
N VAL A 22 -5.89 -3.77 -14.69
CA VAL A 22 -6.80 -4.18 -15.77
C VAL A 22 -5.98 -4.88 -16.85
N VAL A 23 -6.31 -6.15 -17.10
CA VAL A 23 -5.69 -6.93 -18.19
C VAL A 23 -6.55 -6.81 -19.43
N LYS A 24 -5.89 -6.62 -20.58
CA LYS A 24 -6.54 -6.66 -21.90
C LYS A 24 -5.69 -7.51 -22.81
N ASP A 25 -6.35 -8.36 -23.58
CA ASP A 25 -5.75 -9.10 -24.67
C ASP A 25 -6.57 -8.91 -25.94
N ASN A 26 -5.97 -9.15 -27.10
CA ASN A 26 -6.61 -8.96 -28.39
C ASN A 26 -7.54 -10.12 -28.78
N ILE A 27 -7.37 -11.29 -28.17
CA ILE A 27 -8.11 -12.52 -28.45
C ILE A 27 -8.94 -12.91 -27.23
N ASP A 28 -8.31 -12.97 -26.05
CA ASP A 28 -8.93 -13.40 -24.81
C ASP A 28 -9.55 -12.22 -24.06
N LEU A 29 -10.88 -12.25 -23.88
CA LEU A 29 -11.61 -11.18 -23.22
C LEU A 29 -11.67 -11.33 -21.69
N ASP A 30 -11.42 -12.54 -21.17
CA ASP A 30 -11.62 -12.90 -19.76
C ASP A 30 -10.31 -13.31 -19.05
N ILE A 31 -9.20 -12.63 -19.35
CA ILE A 31 -7.94 -12.85 -18.61
C ILE A 31 -8.00 -12.17 -17.25
N LYS A 32 -7.66 -12.92 -16.19
CA LYS A 32 -7.50 -12.38 -14.83
C LYS A 32 -6.02 -12.26 -14.47
N ALA A 33 -5.68 -11.21 -13.74
CA ALA A 33 -4.38 -11.08 -13.10
C ALA A 33 -4.35 -11.85 -11.77
N GLU A 34 -3.34 -12.70 -11.59
CA GLU A 34 -3.04 -13.40 -10.34
C GLU A 34 -2.04 -12.59 -9.53
N LYS A 35 -2.37 -12.25 -8.28
CA LYS A 35 -1.44 -11.57 -7.37
C LYS A 35 -0.39 -12.55 -6.84
N LEU A 36 0.88 -12.15 -6.85
CA LEU A 36 2.00 -12.98 -6.40
C LEU A 36 2.57 -12.59 -5.03
N SER A 37 2.15 -11.46 -4.44
CA SER A 37 2.52 -11.06 -3.07
C SER A 37 1.50 -11.49 -2.03
N ASN A 38 1.91 -11.49 -0.76
CA ASN A 38 1.05 -11.73 0.41
C ASN A 38 0.36 -10.46 0.95
N ILE A 39 0.71 -9.26 0.47
CA ILE A 39 0.07 -8.00 0.85
C ILE A 39 -1.33 -7.91 0.23
N ASN A 40 -2.35 -7.66 1.04
CA ASN A 40 -3.76 -7.59 0.66
C ASN A 40 -4.35 -6.19 0.82
N GLN A 41 -5.44 -5.95 0.08
CA GLN A 41 -6.31 -4.81 0.28
C GLN A 41 -6.79 -4.76 1.74
N GLY A 42 -6.58 -3.63 2.40
CA GLY A 42 -6.95 -3.47 3.80
C GLY A 42 -5.91 -3.93 4.82
N ASP A 43 -4.76 -4.44 4.39
CA ASP A 43 -3.64 -4.69 5.31
C ASP A 43 -3.17 -3.37 5.95
N THR A 44 -2.61 -3.45 7.15
CA THR A 44 -2.03 -2.28 7.84
C THR A 44 -0.51 -2.38 7.75
N LEU A 45 0.12 -1.47 7.00
CA LEU A 45 1.55 -1.46 6.74
C LEU A 45 2.22 -0.20 7.31
N GLU A 46 3.53 -0.28 7.54
CA GLU A 46 4.34 0.88 7.91
C GLU A 46 4.49 1.86 6.73
N GLU A 47 4.94 3.08 7.01
CA GLU A 47 5.25 4.06 5.97
C GLU A 47 6.26 3.48 4.97
N GLY A 48 5.93 3.53 3.69
CA GLY A 48 6.79 2.97 2.65
C GLY A 48 6.11 2.82 1.30
N THR A 49 6.93 2.40 0.33
CA THR A 49 6.47 2.02 -1.01
C THR A 49 6.52 0.50 -1.14
N TYR A 50 5.39 -0.10 -1.48
CA TYR A 50 5.24 -1.53 -1.64
C TYR A 50 4.92 -1.86 -3.10
N LEU A 51 5.64 -2.82 -3.66
CA LEU A 51 5.41 -3.35 -5.00
C LEU A 51 4.55 -4.61 -4.92
N ILE A 52 3.44 -4.62 -5.63
CA ILE A 52 2.47 -5.71 -5.68
C ILE A 52 2.58 -6.36 -7.07
N PRO A 53 3.33 -7.47 -7.22
CA PRO A 53 3.44 -8.18 -8.50
C PRO A 53 2.14 -8.92 -8.84
N TYR A 54 1.71 -8.78 -10.09
CA TYR A 54 0.60 -9.50 -10.68
C TYR A 54 1.06 -10.22 -11.96
N ARG A 55 0.55 -11.41 -12.22
CA ARG A 55 0.80 -12.18 -13.44
C ARG A 55 -0.50 -12.48 -14.16
N ALA A 56 -0.56 -12.17 -15.44
CA ALA A 56 -1.63 -12.59 -16.32
C ALA A 56 -1.11 -13.68 -17.26
N THR A 57 -1.92 -14.69 -17.52
CA THR A 57 -1.63 -15.77 -18.48
C THR A 57 -2.83 -15.93 -19.39
N ASP A 58 -2.60 -15.86 -20.71
CA ASP A 58 -3.64 -16.05 -21.72
C ASP A 58 -3.96 -17.55 -21.94
N SER A 59 -4.95 -17.84 -22.78
CA SER A 59 -5.35 -19.23 -23.08
C SER A 59 -4.31 -20.00 -23.89
N ALA A 60 -3.42 -19.30 -24.60
CA ALA A 60 -2.31 -19.87 -25.35
C ALA A 60 -1.07 -20.19 -24.48
N GLY A 61 -1.07 -19.73 -23.23
CA GLY A 61 0.01 -19.93 -22.25
C GLY A 61 1.06 -18.83 -22.24
N TYR A 62 0.88 -17.72 -22.96
CA TYR A 62 1.75 -16.56 -22.81
C TYR A 62 1.46 -15.85 -21.50
N SER A 63 2.52 -15.52 -20.77
CA SER A 63 2.41 -14.84 -19.48
C SER A 63 3.17 -13.52 -19.45
N HIS A 64 2.59 -12.55 -18.77
CA HIS A 64 3.20 -11.25 -18.52
C HIS A 64 3.06 -10.86 -17.05
N THR A 65 4.14 -10.30 -16.48
CA THR A 65 4.17 -9.82 -15.10
C THR A 65 4.13 -8.29 -15.08
N MET A 66 3.17 -7.75 -14.33
CA MET A 66 2.93 -6.33 -14.08
C MET A 66 3.23 -6.02 -12.61
N LEU A 67 3.69 -4.80 -12.32
CA LEU A 67 3.79 -4.28 -10.97
C LEU A 67 2.70 -3.23 -10.72
N SER A 68 1.95 -3.39 -9.64
CA SER A 68 1.12 -2.33 -9.07
C SER A 68 1.86 -1.71 -7.88
N GLU A 69 1.88 -0.38 -7.80
CA GLU A 69 2.51 0.33 -6.71
C GLU A 69 1.47 0.75 -5.68
N CYS A 70 1.75 0.47 -4.40
CA CYS A 70 0.99 0.99 -3.27
C CYS A 70 1.92 1.89 -2.44
N ASN A 71 1.55 3.16 -2.32
CA ASN A 71 2.30 4.12 -1.52
C ASN A 71 1.54 4.42 -0.22
N VAL A 72 2.21 4.16 0.90
CA VAL A 72 1.67 4.39 2.23
C VAL A 72 2.26 5.69 2.74
N THR A 73 1.45 6.76 2.71
CA THR A 73 1.80 8.03 3.33
C THR A 73 1.07 8.16 4.64
N ILE A 74 1.83 8.46 5.69
CA ILE A 74 1.26 8.66 7.00
C ILE A 74 1.25 10.15 7.27
N GLN A 75 0.05 10.69 7.44
CA GLN A 75 -0.08 12.01 8.00
C GLN A 75 -0.07 11.90 9.51
N VAL A 76 1.05 12.26 10.13
CA VAL A 76 1.09 12.46 11.58
C VAL A 76 0.10 13.58 11.90
N GLN A 77 -1.12 13.22 12.30
CA GLN A 77 -2.04 14.18 12.90
C GLN A 77 -1.45 14.57 14.23
N CYS A 78 -0.74 15.67 14.19
CA CYS A 78 -0.25 16.36 15.34
C CYS A 78 -1.44 16.84 16.17
N LYS A 79 -1.96 15.99 17.07
CA LYS A 79 -2.83 16.42 18.16
C LYS A 79 -1.97 17.09 19.23
N ILE A 80 -1.19 18.11 18.83
CA ILE A 80 -0.64 19.07 19.78
C ILE A 80 -1.87 19.84 20.30
N VAL A 81 -2.42 19.35 21.41
CA VAL A 81 -3.11 20.25 22.33
C VAL A 81 -2.00 21.01 23.02
N CYS A 82 -1.54 22.10 22.41
CA CYS A 82 -0.77 23.10 23.15
C CYS A 82 -1.77 23.74 24.11
N SER A 83 -1.97 23.13 25.28
CA SER A 83 -2.57 23.84 26.39
C SER A 83 -1.54 24.89 26.81
N THR A 84 -1.63 26.06 26.20
CA THR A 84 -0.99 27.25 26.72
C THR A 84 -1.50 27.41 28.15
N ILE A 85 -0.62 27.18 29.13
CA ILE A 85 -0.83 27.67 30.48
C ILE A 85 -0.91 29.19 30.37
N VAL A 86 -2.11 29.72 30.57
CA VAL A 86 -2.31 31.06 31.11
C VAL A 86 -2.72 30.92 32.57
#